data_AF-A0A947JJG2-F1
#
_entry.id   AF-A0A947JJG2-F1
#
_cell.length_a   1.000
_cell.length_b   1.000
_cell.length_c   1.000
_cell.angle_alpha   90.00
_cell.angle_beta   90.00
_cell.angle_gamma   90.00
#
_symmetry.space_group_name_H-M   'P 1'
#
loop_
_entity.id
_entity.type
_entity.pdbx_description
1 polymer ?
#
loop_
_entity_poly.entity_id
_entity_poly.type
_entity_poly.pdbx_seq_one_letter_code
_entity_poly.pdbx_strand_id
1 'polypeptide(L)'
;MILVPRNNLLVPKKIFFTKGVGTHKAELRSFEFALRDAGIEKCNLVHVSSILPPGCRVIPKAEGLKELYPGMITFAVMSRCVGNEPHRLIAASIGCAVPADKNAYGYLSEHHAFGQNEKVSGDLAEDLAVEMLA
;
A
#
# COMPACT_ATOMS: atom_id res chain seq x y z
N MET A 1 -13.62 -10.97 22.98
CA MET A 1 -12.90 -11.66 21.88
C MET A 1 -12.15 -12.85 22.47
N ILE A 2 -12.20 -14.02 21.82
CA ILE A 2 -11.47 -15.21 22.27
C ILE A 2 -10.07 -15.17 21.66
N LEU A 3 -9.03 -15.29 22.50
CA LEU A 3 -7.63 -15.23 22.08
C LEU A 3 -7.10 -16.63 21.77
N VAL A 4 -6.31 -16.73 20.69
CA VAL A 4 -5.68 -17.98 20.24
C VAL A 4 -4.18 -17.91 20.58
N PRO A 5 -3.52 -19.02 20.97
CA PRO A 5 -2.08 -19.03 21.26
C PRO A 5 -1.23 -18.47 20.11
N ARG A 6 -0.17 -17.70 20.45
CA ARG A 6 0.62 -16.89 19.51
C ARG A 6 1.43 -17.66 18.46
N ASN A 7 1.61 -18.98 18.61
CA ASN A 7 2.62 -19.72 17.85
C ASN A 7 2.35 -19.83 16.33
N ASN A 8 1.16 -19.46 15.83
CA ASN A 8 0.81 -19.49 14.41
C ASN A 8 0.16 -18.18 13.90
N LEU A 9 0.46 -17.02 14.50
CA LEU A 9 -0.13 -15.76 14.04
C LEU A 9 0.51 -15.29 12.72
N LEU A 10 -0.35 -14.97 11.74
CA LEU A 10 0.06 -14.38 10.47
C LEU A 10 0.37 -12.89 10.65
N VAL A 11 1.61 -12.58 11.07
CA VAL A 11 2.08 -11.20 11.28
C VAL A 11 3.22 -10.89 10.31
N PRO A 12 3.03 -9.97 9.35
CA PRO A 12 4.07 -9.56 8.42
C PRO A 12 5.33 -9.05 9.12
N LYS A 13 6.51 -9.37 8.56
CA LYS A 13 7.83 -8.94 9.08
C LYS A 13 8.56 -7.98 8.16
N LYS A 14 8.10 -7.86 6.92
CA LYS A 14 8.65 -6.97 5.90
C LYS A 14 7.50 -6.32 5.14
N ILE A 15 7.70 -5.07 4.74
CA ILE A 15 6.85 -4.37 3.78
C ILE A 15 7.73 -3.67 2.75
N PHE A 16 7.19 -3.43 1.57
CA PHE A 16 7.80 -2.56 0.57
C PHE A 16 6.71 -1.73 -0.09
N PHE A 17 7.05 -0.53 -0.52
CA PHE A 17 6.13 0.34 -1.23
C PHE A 17 6.31 0.16 -2.73
N THR A 18 5.18 0.15 -3.44
CA THR A 18 5.14 0.21 -4.89
C THR A 18 3.97 1.07 -5.33
N LYS A 19 4.07 1.62 -6.53
CA LYS A 19 3.03 2.39 -7.19
C LYS A 19 3.08 2.09 -8.68
N GLY A 20 1.96 2.29 -9.34
CA GLY A 20 1.89 2.17 -10.77
C GLY A 20 0.67 2.87 -11.36
N VAL A 21 0.73 3.16 -12.64
CA VAL A 21 -0.34 3.80 -13.40
C VAL A 21 -0.72 2.94 -14.60
N GLY A 22 -1.98 3.01 -15.01
CA GLY A 22 -2.47 2.26 -16.15
C GLY A 22 -3.60 2.98 -16.86
N THR A 23 -3.60 2.91 -18.19
CA THR A 23 -4.60 3.56 -19.04
C THR A 23 -5.15 2.57 -20.03
N HIS A 24 -6.47 2.45 -20.08
CA HIS A 24 -7.19 1.61 -21.03
C HIS A 24 -8.63 2.08 -21.16
N LYS A 25 -9.30 1.75 -22.27
CA LYS A 25 -10.72 2.04 -22.50
C LYS A 25 -11.66 1.34 -21.50
N ALA A 26 -11.19 0.27 -20.87
CA ALA A 26 -11.93 -0.54 -19.92
C ALA A 26 -11.21 -0.50 -18.57
N GLU A 27 -11.94 -0.14 -17.52
CA GLU A 27 -11.38 0.08 -16.19
C GLU A 27 -10.63 -1.14 -15.63
N LEU A 28 -11.19 -2.34 -15.82
CA LEU A 28 -10.54 -3.57 -15.36
C LEU A 28 -9.13 -3.72 -15.94
N ARG A 29 -8.94 -3.34 -17.21
CA ARG A 29 -7.65 -3.43 -17.90
C ARG A 29 -6.73 -2.28 -17.53
N SER A 30 -7.27 -1.08 -17.29
CA SER A 30 -6.43 0.03 -16.81
C SER A 30 -5.89 -0.27 -15.40
N PHE A 31 -6.68 -0.91 -14.55
CA PHE A 31 -6.22 -1.39 -13.24
C PHE A 31 -5.16 -2.49 -13.38
N GLU A 32 -5.36 -3.48 -14.25
CA GLU A 32 -4.35 -4.53 -14.50
C GLU A 32 -3.02 -3.96 -14.99
N PHE A 33 -3.05 -2.93 -15.85
CA PHE A 33 -1.84 -2.21 -16.27
C PHE A 33 -1.17 -1.44 -15.13
N ALA A 34 -1.95 -0.83 -14.23
CA ALA A 34 -1.39 -0.18 -13.04
C ALA A 34 -0.70 -1.20 -12.12
N LEU A 35 -1.26 -2.40 -11.98
CA LEU A 35 -0.61 -3.48 -11.22
C LEU A 35 0.68 -3.98 -11.89
N ARG A 36 0.72 -4.06 -13.23
CA ARG A 36 1.93 -4.40 -13.98
C ARG A 36 3.03 -3.37 -13.81
N ASP A 37 2.69 -2.09 -13.91
CA ASP A 37 3.62 -0.97 -13.68
C ASP A 37 4.15 -0.99 -12.23
N ALA A 38 3.30 -1.37 -11.28
CA ALA A 38 3.67 -1.62 -9.89
C ALA A 38 4.49 -2.91 -9.68
N GLY A 39 4.53 -3.84 -10.65
CA GLY A 39 5.24 -5.13 -10.59
C GLY A 39 4.57 -6.21 -9.72
N ILE A 40 3.28 -6.04 -9.43
CA ILE A 40 2.51 -6.91 -8.51
C ILE A 40 1.26 -7.54 -9.18
N GLU A 41 1.16 -7.48 -10.51
CA GLU A 41 0.05 -8.05 -11.29
C GLU A 41 -0.14 -9.55 -11.10
N LYS A 42 0.96 -10.25 -10.78
CA LYS A 42 0.98 -11.70 -10.61
C LYS A 42 0.45 -12.16 -9.25
N CYS A 43 0.15 -11.24 -8.34
CA CYS A 43 -0.31 -11.55 -6.99
C CYS A 43 -1.84 -11.60 -6.90
N ASN A 44 -2.34 -12.43 -5.99
CA ASN A 44 -3.73 -12.36 -5.52
C ASN A 44 -3.78 -11.39 -4.34
N LEU A 45 -4.16 -10.14 -4.60
CA LEU A 45 -4.11 -9.08 -3.60
C LEU A 45 -5.28 -9.19 -2.61
N VAL A 46 -4.96 -9.18 -1.33
CA VAL A 46 -5.94 -9.07 -0.23
C VAL A 46 -5.80 -7.69 0.39
N HIS A 47 -6.84 -6.89 0.29
CA HIS A 47 -6.88 -5.57 0.93
C HIS A 47 -6.98 -5.75 2.45
N VAL A 48 -6.04 -5.16 3.18
CA VAL A 48 -6.02 -5.16 4.64
C VAL A 48 -6.06 -3.74 5.18
N SER A 49 -6.44 -3.62 6.45
CA SER A 49 -6.35 -2.37 7.20
C SER A 49 -4.91 -1.95 7.46
N SER A 50 -4.75 -0.79 8.08
CA SER A 50 -3.55 0.02 7.93
C SER A 50 -2.58 -0.04 9.13
N ILE A 51 -2.18 -1.25 9.56
CA ILE A 51 -1.24 -1.43 10.68
C ILE A 51 0.14 -1.88 10.18
N LEU A 52 1.19 -1.19 10.63
CA LEU A 52 2.58 -1.62 10.52
C LEU A 52 2.97 -2.41 11.79
N PRO A 53 3.21 -3.73 11.72
CA PRO A 53 3.50 -4.52 12.92
C PRO A 53 4.81 -4.10 13.61
N PRO A 54 4.93 -4.31 14.94
CA PRO A 54 6.18 -4.08 15.66
C PRO A 54 7.35 -4.88 15.05
N GLY A 55 8.49 -4.22 14.89
CA GLY A 55 9.69 -4.79 14.29
C GLY A 55 9.59 -5.12 12.78
N CYS A 56 8.52 -4.69 12.10
CA CYS A 56 8.39 -4.85 10.66
C CYS A 56 9.40 -3.96 9.92
N ARG A 57 10.11 -4.53 8.94
CA ARG A 57 11.15 -3.82 8.18
C ARG A 57 10.60 -3.27 6.88
N VAL A 58 10.82 -1.99 6.62
CA VAL A 58 10.63 -1.42 5.28
C VAL A 58 11.84 -1.81 4.43
N ILE A 59 11.60 -2.54 3.34
CA ILE A 59 12.64 -3.00 2.41
C ILE A 59 12.47 -2.33 1.04
N PRO A 60 13.55 -2.24 0.23
CA PRO A 60 13.47 -1.70 -1.13
C PRO A 60 12.49 -2.50 -2.01
N LYS A 61 11.78 -1.82 -2.93
CA LYS A 61 10.88 -2.46 -3.92
C LYS A 61 11.55 -3.64 -4.64
N ALA A 62 12.80 -3.48 -5.07
CA ALA A 62 13.52 -4.51 -5.81
C ALA A 62 13.77 -5.79 -4.99
N GLU A 63 13.90 -5.69 -3.66
CA GLU A 63 14.00 -6.85 -2.77
C GLU A 63 12.62 -7.47 -2.54
N GLY A 64 11.62 -6.64 -2.23
CA GLY A 64 10.25 -7.11 -2.02
C GLY A 64 9.67 -7.86 -3.21
N LEU A 65 9.90 -7.37 -4.44
CA LEU A 65 9.44 -8.03 -5.66
C LEU A 65 10.06 -9.42 -5.90
N LYS A 66 11.27 -9.68 -5.36
CA LYS A 66 11.91 -11.01 -5.44
C LYS A 66 11.27 -12.02 -4.49
N GLU A 67 10.61 -11.56 -3.43
CA GLU A 67 9.89 -12.42 -2.48
C GLU A 67 8.50 -12.82 -2.99
N LEU A 68 8.03 -12.24 -4.10
CA LEU A 68 6.71 -12.52 -4.67
C LEU A 68 6.72 -13.70 -5.64
N TYR A 69 5.74 -14.59 -5.48
CA TYR A 69 5.48 -15.72 -6.38
C TYR A 69 4.15 -15.55 -7.13
N PRO A 70 4.04 -15.94 -8.41
CA PRO A 70 2.77 -15.91 -9.13
C PRO A 70 1.64 -16.67 -8.41
N GLY A 71 0.49 -16.03 -8.21
CA GLY A 71 -0.66 -16.57 -7.49
C GLY A 71 -0.59 -16.45 -5.96
N MET A 72 0.50 -15.90 -5.40
CA MET A 72 0.65 -15.68 -3.97
C MET A 72 -0.48 -14.80 -3.42
N ILE A 73 -1.10 -15.23 -2.31
CA ILE A 73 -1.97 -14.37 -1.52
C ILE A 73 -1.10 -13.30 -0.87
N THR A 74 -1.24 -12.07 -1.33
CA THR A 74 -0.40 -10.94 -0.93
C THR A 74 -1.28 -9.89 -0.27
N PHE A 75 -1.08 -9.70 1.04
CA PHE A 75 -1.78 -8.69 1.80
C PHE A 75 -1.21 -7.30 1.50
N ALA A 76 -2.08 -6.35 1.17
CA ALA A 76 -1.69 -4.99 0.81
C ALA A 76 -2.66 -3.96 1.42
N VAL A 77 -2.10 -2.88 1.95
CA VAL A 77 -2.82 -1.62 2.14
C VAL A 77 -2.77 -0.89 0.80
N MET A 78 -3.91 -0.44 0.29
CA MET A 78 -4.02 -0.04 -1.12
C MET A 78 -4.91 1.18 -1.29
N SER A 79 -4.30 2.26 -1.78
CA SER A 79 -5.02 3.41 -2.31
C SER A 79 -5.17 3.27 -3.83
N ARG A 80 -6.36 3.58 -4.36
CA ARG A 80 -6.67 3.52 -5.79
C ARG A 80 -7.50 4.74 -6.19
N CYS A 81 -7.08 5.40 -7.26
CA CYS A 81 -7.85 6.46 -7.92
C CYS A 81 -8.10 6.09 -9.38
N VAL A 82 -9.30 6.36 -9.88
CA VAL A 82 -9.70 6.08 -11.27
C VAL A 82 -10.39 7.33 -11.81
N GLY A 83 -10.07 7.71 -13.04
CA GLY A 83 -10.72 8.82 -13.75
C GLY A 83 -10.87 8.50 -15.24
N ASN A 84 -11.90 9.07 -15.86
CA ASN A 84 -12.17 9.01 -17.29
C ASN A 84 -12.30 10.40 -17.95
N GLU A 85 -12.05 11.47 -17.17
CA GLU A 85 -12.03 12.85 -17.63
C GLU A 85 -10.68 13.17 -18.32
N PRO A 86 -10.68 13.72 -19.55
CA PRO A 86 -9.46 14.16 -20.22
C PRO A 86 -8.66 15.13 -19.34
N HIS A 87 -7.34 14.95 -19.27
CA HIS A 87 -6.40 15.78 -18.52
C HIS A 87 -6.65 15.88 -17.00
N ARG A 88 -7.54 15.06 -16.46
CA ARG A 88 -7.77 15.01 -15.02
C ARG A 88 -6.57 14.37 -14.33
N LEU A 89 -5.88 15.15 -13.51
CA LEU A 89 -4.83 14.64 -12.64
C LEU A 89 -5.46 13.75 -11.56
N ILE A 90 -4.93 12.54 -11.41
CA ILE A 90 -5.29 11.59 -10.37
C ILE A 90 -4.06 11.28 -9.53
N ALA A 91 -4.27 11.02 -8.24
CA ALA A 91 -3.22 10.63 -7.32
C ALA A 91 -3.72 9.51 -6.40
N ALA A 92 -2.82 8.59 -6.07
CA ALA A 92 -3.01 7.55 -5.08
C ALA A 92 -1.69 7.39 -4.32
N SER A 93 -1.75 7.57 -3.00
CA SER A 93 -0.61 7.56 -2.09
C SER A 93 -0.88 6.64 -0.91
N ILE A 94 0.19 6.05 -0.40
CA ILE A 94 0.23 5.37 0.89
C ILE A 94 1.21 6.12 1.77
N GLY A 95 0.75 6.60 2.93
CA GLY A 95 1.61 7.13 3.98
C GLY A 95 1.98 6.02 4.97
N CYS A 96 3.11 6.17 5.65
CA CYS A 96 3.53 5.23 6.68
C CYS A 96 4.20 5.97 7.83
N ALA A 97 3.64 5.83 9.02
CA ALA A 97 4.19 6.37 10.24
C ALA A 97 4.81 5.24 11.06
N VAL A 98 6.13 5.33 11.26
CA VAL A 98 6.91 4.36 12.02
C VAL A 98 7.15 4.90 13.42
N PRO A 99 6.74 4.20 14.49
CA PRO A 99 6.91 4.69 15.85
C PRO A 99 8.39 4.70 16.25
N ALA A 100 8.75 5.61 17.16
CA ALA A 100 10.09 5.65 17.74
C ALA A 100 10.40 4.41 18.60
N ASP A 101 9.40 3.90 19.32
CA ASP A 101 9.50 2.61 20.03
C ASP A 101 9.30 1.46 19.04
N LYS A 102 10.34 0.64 18.89
CA LYS A 102 10.34 -0.54 18.00
C LYS A 102 9.38 -1.64 18.45
N ASN A 103 8.90 -1.59 19.70
CA ASN A 103 7.89 -2.52 20.23
C ASN A 103 6.46 -2.03 20.00
N ALA A 104 6.27 -0.75 19.65
CA ALA A 104 4.99 -0.21 19.23
C ALA A 104 4.70 -0.56 17.77
N TYR A 105 3.41 -0.57 17.41
CA TYR A 105 2.98 -0.70 16.03
C TYR A 105 2.88 0.68 15.38
N GLY A 106 3.08 0.73 14.07
CA GLY A 106 2.88 1.93 13.27
C GLY A 106 1.56 1.91 12.52
N TYR A 107 1.30 3.00 11.81
CA TYR A 107 0.14 3.14 10.95
C TYR A 107 0.55 3.33 9.50
N LEU A 108 -0.28 2.80 8.61
CA LEU A 108 -0.32 3.17 7.21
C LEU A 108 -1.56 4.04 7.00
N SER A 109 -1.54 4.89 5.98
CA SER A 109 -2.71 5.66 5.56
C SER A 109 -2.88 5.53 4.06
N GLU A 110 -4.14 5.55 3.62
CA GLU A 110 -4.49 5.54 2.21
C GLU A 110 -5.01 6.93 1.85
N HIS A 111 -4.48 7.52 0.79
CA HIS A 111 -5.00 8.77 0.26
C HIS A 111 -5.14 8.69 -1.25
N HIS A 112 -6.28 9.09 -1.78
CA HIS A 112 -6.48 9.23 -3.21
C HIS A 112 -7.18 10.55 -3.49
N ALA A 113 -6.80 11.21 -4.57
CA ALA A 113 -7.30 12.53 -4.88
C ALA A 113 -7.30 12.82 -6.37
N PHE A 114 -8.09 13.82 -6.73
CA PHE A 114 -8.05 14.46 -8.02
C PHE A 114 -7.39 15.84 -7.91
N GLY A 115 -6.63 16.24 -8.92
CA GLY A 115 -6.02 17.58 -8.98
C GLY A 115 -4.82 17.77 -8.04
N GLN A 116 -4.39 16.74 -7.32
CA GLN A 116 -3.19 16.78 -6.49
C GLN A 116 -1.99 16.20 -7.24
N ASN A 117 -0.84 16.87 -7.14
CA ASN A 117 0.41 16.31 -7.64
C ASN A 117 1.01 15.31 -6.64
N GLU A 118 2.08 14.64 -7.04
CA GLU A 118 2.75 13.62 -6.24
C GLU A 118 3.13 14.12 -4.84
N LYS A 119 3.69 15.33 -4.75
CA LYS A 119 4.13 15.91 -3.48
C LYS A 119 2.96 16.13 -2.53
N VAL A 120 1.93 16.85 -2.98
CA VAL A 120 0.76 17.16 -2.13
C VAL A 120 0.04 15.89 -1.67
N SER A 121 -0.14 14.93 -2.58
CA SER A 121 -0.79 13.67 -2.24
C SER A 121 0.08 12.79 -1.32
N GLY A 122 1.41 12.83 -1.48
CA GLY A 122 2.37 12.13 -0.63
C GLY A 122 2.40 12.71 0.78
N ASP A 123 2.65 14.01 0.90
CA ASP A 123 2.73 14.74 2.17
C ASP A 123 1.44 14.53 3.00
N LEU A 124 0.26 14.66 2.38
CA LEU A 124 -1.01 14.44 3.07
C LEU A 124 -1.19 12.99 3.54
N ALA A 125 -0.74 12.01 2.75
CA ALA A 125 -0.80 10.62 3.20
C ALA A 125 0.12 10.41 4.41
N GLU A 126 1.35 10.93 4.39
CA GLU A 126 2.27 10.84 5.52
C GLU A 126 1.70 11.51 6.78
N ASP A 127 1.16 12.72 6.65
CA ASP A 127 0.51 13.45 7.75
C ASP A 127 -0.64 12.66 8.37
N LEU A 128 -1.52 12.09 7.54
CA LEU A 128 -2.63 11.24 8.01
C LEU A 128 -2.13 10.01 8.78
N ALA A 129 -1.01 9.41 8.37
CA ALA A 129 -0.44 8.28 9.10
C ALA A 129 0.14 8.71 10.46
N VAL A 130 0.75 9.90 10.52
CA VAL A 130 1.32 10.47 11.76
C VAL A 130 0.22 10.87 12.74
N GLU A 131 -0.88 11.45 12.27
CA GLU A 131 -2.03 11.80 13.11
C GLU A 131 -2.64 10.57 13.80
N MET A 132 -2.57 9.39 13.17
CA MET A 132 -3.04 8.13 13.77
C MET A 132 -2.10 7.58 14.86
N LEU A 133 -0.83 8.01 14.90
CA LEU A 133 0.12 7.64 15.97
C LEU A 133 -0.04 8.48 17.24
N ALA A 134 -0.73 9.62 17.17
CA ALA A 134 -0.83 10.62 18.24
C ALA A 134 -1.80 10.23 19.36
#